data_AF-A0A1W1XYN2-F1
#
_entry.id   AF-A0A1W1XYN2-F1
#
_cell.length_a   1.000
_cell.length_b   1.000
_cell.length_c   1.000
_cell.angle_alpha   90.00
_cell.angle_beta   90.00
_cell.angle_gamma   90.00
#
_symmetry.space_group_name_H-M   'P 1'
#
loop_
_entity.id
_entity.type
_entity.pdbx_description
1 polymer ?
#
loop_
_entity_poly.entity_id
_entity_poly.type
_entity_poly.pdbx_seq_one_letter_code
_entity_poly.pdbx_strand_id
1 'polypeptide(L)'
;MRAVLLFIAALVVSPLVLADPARVEAVQFPAWVERGAVKKPLLPGQELAGGDRISTGAGARVYLLLPEGSRVKLGENASFVVERINGDDGKRGVFRAALGVLKGAFRFTTDSVAKDNRREVDIHVATVTAGIRGTDLWGKAADDKDLVCLLEGKIAVHAEGQPEQQMDQALTFYVAPKGQAPLPVAPVDMDKLKQWATETDLVALAGESRRSGGWQLRLAQQSRQADALALYDQLRAAGYPARIRTVGSGKNKYYRVLVTGYVSQAEARGAGQRLQAVVNTPLQQAEPAVRERS
;
A
#
# COMPACT_ATOMS: atom_id res chain seq x y z
N MET A 1 5.76 -65.16 34.42
CA MET A 1 6.02 -64.19 33.34
C MET A 1 4.94 -63.11 33.38
N ARG A 2 5.29 -61.85 33.70
CA ARG A 2 4.37 -60.70 33.63
C ARG A 2 5.05 -59.63 32.76
N ALA A 3 4.52 -59.42 31.56
CA ALA A 3 5.00 -58.39 30.64
C ALA A 3 4.30 -57.07 30.95
N VAL A 4 5.08 -56.01 31.16
CA VAL A 4 4.61 -54.63 31.32
C VAL A 4 4.86 -53.93 29.99
N LEU A 5 3.79 -53.53 29.28
CA LEU A 5 3.88 -52.67 28.11
C LEU A 5 3.80 -51.20 28.55
N LEU A 6 4.85 -50.45 28.26
CA LEU A 6 4.90 -48.99 28.37
C LEU A 6 4.35 -48.37 27.09
N PHE A 7 3.25 -47.62 27.21
CA PHE A 7 2.65 -46.85 26.12
C PHE A 7 3.27 -45.43 26.13
N ILE A 8 4.08 -45.10 25.12
CA ILE A 8 4.62 -43.75 24.92
C ILE A 8 3.61 -42.99 24.03
N ALA A 9 2.98 -41.96 24.59
CA ALA A 9 2.10 -41.06 23.85
C ALA A 9 2.94 -40.04 23.05
N ALA A 10 2.88 -40.11 21.72
CA ALA A 10 3.50 -39.13 20.83
C ALA A 10 2.63 -37.87 20.75
N LEU A 11 3.14 -36.75 21.25
CA LEU A 11 2.51 -35.44 21.17
C LEU A 11 2.67 -34.88 19.75
N VAL A 12 1.61 -34.93 18.94
CA VAL A 12 1.60 -34.34 17.58
C VAL A 12 1.42 -32.83 17.74
N VAL A 13 2.52 -32.08 17.65
CA VAL A 13 2.48 -30.61 17.53
C VAL A 13 2.19 -30.27 16.08
N SER A 14 0.95 -29.93 15.76
CA SER A 14 0.61 -29.39 14.45
C SER A 14 1.14 -27.96 14.33
N PRO A 15 1.89 -27.60 13.28
CA PRO A 15 2.27 -26.21 13.05
C PRO A 15 1.02 -25.38 12.77
N LEU A 16 0.85 -24.28 13.51
CA LEU A 16 -0.10 -23.24 13.09
C LEU A 16 0.42 -22.66 11.77
N VAL A 17 -0.34 -22.88 10.70
CA VAL A 17 -0.17 -22.12 9.46
C VAL A 17 -0.86 -20.77 9.70
N LEU A 18 -0.08 -19.77 10.10
CA LEU A 18 -0.55 -18.39 10.14
C LEU A 18 -0.76 -17.92 8.70
N ALA A 19 -1.90 -17.28 8.41
CA ALA A 19 -2.11 -16.68 7.11
C ALA A 19 -1.10 -15.55 6.90
N ASP A 20 -0.62 -15.40 5.67
CA ASP A 20 0.26 -14.30 5.27
C ASP A 20 -0.45 -12.96 5.55
N PRO A 21 0.15 -11.99 6.26
CA PRO A 21 -0.50 -10.71 6.52
C PRO A 21 -0.59 -9.84 5.26
N ALA A 22 -1.54 -8.90 5.24
CA ALA A 22 -1.52 -7.83 4.24
C ALA A 22 -0.22 -7.06 4.35
N ARG A 23 0.33 -6.66 3.21
CA ARG A 23 1.63 -6.02 3.13
C ARG A 23 1.71 -4.94 2.07
N VAL A 24 2.62 -4.00 2.29
CA VAL A 24 3.00 -3.02 1.28
C VAL A 24 3.86 -3.70 0.22
N GLU A 25 3.39 -3.79 -1.01
CA GLU A 25 4.10 -4.42 -2.12
C GLU A 25 5.12 -3.47 -2.76
N ALA A 26 4.67 -2.24 -3.07
CA ALA A 26 5.48 -1.21 -3.72
C ALA A 26 5.10 0.19 -3.24
N VAL A 27 6.07 1.11 -3.22
CA VAL A 27 5.87 2.51 -2.86
C VAL A 27 6.66 3.43 -3.81
N GLN A 28 6.00 4.47 -4.31
CA GLN A 28 6.62 5.68 -4.82
C GLN A 28 6.29 6.79 -3.83
N PHE A 29 7.33 7.31 -3.19
CA PHE A 29 7.22 8.29 -2.09
C PHE A 29 6.77 9.68 -2.57
N PRO A 30 6.19 10.51 -1.68
CA PRO A 30 6.07 10.33 -0.22
C PRO A 30 4.82 9.58 0.23
N ALA A 31 4.98 8.73 1.26
CA ALA A 31 3.87 7.99 1.87
C ALA A 31 4.11 7.75 3.36
N TRP A 32 3.02 7.69 4.13
CA TRP A 32 3.05 7.47 5.57
C TRP A 32 2.08 6.37 5.97
N VAL A 33 2.41 5.73 7.10
CA VAL A 33 1.51 4.90 7.89
C VAL A 33 1.37 5.52 9.26
N GLU A 34 0.14 5.57 9.75
CA GLU A 34 -0.21 5.99 11.09
C GLU A 34 -0.89 4.81 11.81
N ARG A 35 -0.31 4.43 12.95
CA ARG A 35 -0.82 3.40 13.85
C ARG A 35 -0.91 3.98 15.25
N GLY A 36 -2.14 4.17 15.74
CA GLY A 36 -2.38 4.97 16.94
C GLY A 36 -1.85 6.39 16.76
N ALA A 37 -1.05 6.89 17.71
CA ALA A 37 -0.47 8.23 17.65
C ALA A 37 0.83 8.33 16.80
N VAL A 38 1.31 7.21 16.24
CA VAL A 38 2.62 7.17 15.59
C VAL A 38 2.48 7.22 14.08
N LYS A 39 2.88 8.36 13.50
CA LYS A 39 3.01 8.54 12.04
C LYS A 39 4.46 8.38 11.59
N LYS A 40 4.71 7.47 10.65
CA LYS A 40 6.05 7.18 10.11
C LYS A 40 5.98 6.99 8.59
N PRO A 41 7.10 7.12 7.85
CA PRO A 41 7.14 6.73 6.45
C PRO A 41 6.68 5.29 6.26
N LEU A 42 5.86 5.06 5.23
CA LEU A 42 5.41 3.72 4.84
C LEU A 42 6.59 2.94 4.24
N LEU A 43 6.83 1.70 4.69
CA LEU A 43 7.94 0.91 4.17
C LEU A 43 7.46 -0.18 3.21
N PRO A 44 8.09 -0.39 2.05
CA PRO A 44 7.87 -1.59 1.26
C PRO A 44 8.16 -2.86 2.08
N GLY A 45 7.26 -3.83 1.99
CA GLY A 45 7.27 -5.07 2.77
C GLY A 45 6.71 -4.94 4.18
N GLN A 46 6.28 -3.75 4.61
CA GLN A 46 5.65 -3.57 5.91
C GLN A 46 4.30 -4.29 5.97
N GLU A 47 4.08 -5.04 7.03
CA GLU A 47 2.80 -5.67 7.34
C GLU A 47 1.79 -4.63 7.83
N LEU A 48 0.56 -4.77 7.33
CA LEU A 48 -0.57 -3.92 7.68
C LEU A 48 -1.49 -4.66 8.66
N ALA A 49 -2.00 -3.90 9.63
CA ALA A 49 -2.94 -4.37 10.62
C ALA A 49 -4.23 -3.56 10.58
N GLY A 50 -5.31 -4.10 11.16
CA GLY A 50 -6.53 -3.33 11.42
C GLY A 50 -6.21 -2.07 12.24
N GLY A 51 -6.81 -0.96 11.85
CA GLY A 51 -6.56 0.37 12.41
C GLY A 51 -5.44 1.16 11.73
N ASP A 52 -4.68 0.57 10.81
CA ASP A 52 -3.65 1.33 10.08
C ASP A 52 -4.27 2.34 9.13
N ARG A 53 -3.76 3.58 9.19
CA ARG A 53 -4.07 4.62 8.22
C ARG A 53 -2.87 4.86 7.32
N ILE A 54 -3.05 4.67 6.02
CA ILE A 54 -2.07 4.99 4.98
C ILE A 54 -2.44 6.34 4.36
N SER A 55 -1.44 7.19 4.18
CA SER A 55 -1.59 8.44 3.42
C SER A 55 -0.49 8.58 2.37
N THR A 56 -0.84 9.09 1.19
CA THR A 56 0.09 9.36 0.10
C THR A 56 0.13 10.86 -0.18
N GLY A 57 1.29 11.39 -0.61
CA GLY A 57 1.41 12.78 -1.04
C GLY A 57 1.36 12.93 -2.57
N ALA A 58 1.77 14.10 -3.05
CA ALA A 58 1.79 14.42 -4.48
C ALA A 58 2.69 13.47 -5.28
N GLY A 59 2.17 12.94 -6.40
CA GLY A 59 2.81 11.97 -7.29
C GLY A 59 3.13 10.62 -6.64
N ALA A 60 2.71 10.37 -5.41
CA ALA A 60 2.96 9.10 -4.75
C ALA A 60 2.04 8.00 -5.29
N ARG A 61 2.51 6.76 -5.19
CA ARG A 61 1.78 5.54 -5.55
C ARG A 61 2.08 4.47 -4.53
N VAL A 62 1.07 3.77 -4.05
CA VAL A 62 1.25 2.69 -3.07
C VAL A 62 0.46 1.48 -3.54
N TYR A 63 1.14 0.34 -3.64
CA TYR A 63 0.49 -0.94 -3.89
C TYR A 63 0.51 -1.76 -2.61
N LEU A 64 -0.67 -2.26 -2.22
CA LEU A 64 -0.87 -3.18 -1.12
C LEU A 64 -1.24 -4.54 -1.69
N LEU A 65 -0.72 -5.59 -1.07
CA LEU A 65 -1.06 -6.98 -1.37
C LEU A 65 -1.76 -7.58 -0.16
N LEU A 66 -2.98 -8.05 -0.36
CA LEU A 66 -3.78 -8.71 0.67
C LEU A 66 -3.42 -10.21 0.77
N PRO A 67 -3.67 -10.87 1.92
CA PRO A 67 -3.35 -12.28 2.18
C PRO A 67 -3.82 -13.26 1.10
N GLU A 68 -4.99 -12.99 0.55
CA GLU A 68 -5.70 -13.79 -0.45
C GLU A 68 -5.30 -13.46 -1.88
N GLY A 69 -4.35 -12.54 -2.09
CA GLY A 69 -3.75 -12.22 -3.39
C GLY A 69 -4.33 -11.00 -4.10
N SER A 70 -5.39 -10.39 -3.58
CA SER A 70 -5.92 -9.13 -4.12
C SER A 70 -4.93 -7.99 -3.95
N ARG A 71 -4.92 -7.04 -4.88
CA ARG A 71 -4.11 -5.82 -4.79
C ARG A 71 -4.98 -4.58 -4.62
N VAL A 72 -4.56 -3.69 -3.74
CA VAL A 72 -5.09 -2.33 -3.61
C VAL A 72 -4.03 -1.35 -4.07
N LYS A 73 -4.31 -0.62 -5.14
CA LYS A 73 -3.45 0.47 -5.63
C LYS A 73 -4.02 1.79 -5.12
N LEU A 74 -3.18 2.63 -4.52
CA LEU A 74 -3.53 3.97 -4.08
C LEU A 74 -2.80 4.99 -4.94
N GLY A 75 -3.55 6.00 -5.39
CA GLY A 75 -3.01 7.14 -6.10
C GLY A 75 -2.31 8.15 -5.19
N GLU A 76 -2.05 9.33 -5.74
CA GLU A 76 -1.53 10.46 -4.98
C GLU A 76 -2.59 11.08 -4.06
N ASN A 77 -2.14 11.80 -3.04
CA ASN A 77 -2.99 12.56 -2.11
C ASN A 77 -4.15 11.73 -1.51
N ALA A 78 -3.93 10.42 -1.35
CA ALA A 78 -4.92 9.49 -0.87
C ALA A 78 -4.86 9.36 0.65
N SER A 79 -6.01 9.10 1.27
CA SER A 79 -6.13 8.67 2.66
C SER A 79 -6.93 7.38 2.71
N PHE A 80 -6.29 6.32 3.19
CA PHE A 80 -6.80 4.98 3.22
C PHE A 80 -6.69 4.40 4.63
N VAL A 81 -7.68 3.60 5.04
CA VAL A 81 -7.72 2.96 6.36
C VAL A 81 -7.98 1.49 6.16
N VAL A 82 -7.16 0.65 6.80
CA VAL A 82 -7.48 -0.76 6.98
C VAL A 82 -8.38 -0.85 8.20
N GLU A 83 -9.69 -0.80 8.03
CA GLU A 83 -10.62 -0.78 9.18
C GLU A 83 -10.55 -2.12 9.91
N ARG A 84 -10.66 -3.20 9.14
CA ARG A 84 -10.49 -4.57 9.61
C ARG A 84 -9.87 -5.42 8.52
N ILE A 85 -8.99 -6.31 8.93
CA ILE A 85 -8.51 -7.39 8.09
C ILE A 85 -8.36 -8.63 8.95
N ASN A 86 -9.11 -9.68 8.61
CA ASN A 86 -9.02 -10.92 9.35
C ASN A 86 -7.99 -11.81 8.65
N GLY A 87 -6.81 -11.92 9.27
CA GLY A 87 -5.83 -12.98 8.97
C GLY A 87 -6.05 -14.26 9.78
N ASP A 88 -6.88 -14.20 10.83
CA ASP A 88 -7.30 -15.38 11.60
C ASP A 88 -8.43 -16.07 10.82
N ASP A 89 -8.30 -17.34 10.42
CA ASP A 89 -8.34 -18.45 11.38
C ASP A 89 -7.42 -19.63 11.07
N GLY A 90 -6.44 -19.55 10.17
CA GLY A 90 -5.60 -20.72 9.81
C GLY A 90 -6.41 -21.96 9.36
N LYS A 91 -7.71 -21.76 9.10
CA LYS A 91 -8.71 -22.71 8.65
C LYS A 91 -9.18 -22.22 7.30
N ARG A 92 -9.63 -23.15 6.46
CA ARG A 92 -10.34 -22.89 5.19
C ARG A 92 -11.60 -22.04 5.42
N GLY A 93 -11.43 -20.73 5.66
CA GLY A 93 -12.47 -19.76 5.96
C GLY A 93 -12.57 -18.68 4.88
N VAL A 94 -13.63 -17.87 4.95
CA VAL A 94 -13.87 -16.76 4.02
C VAL A 94 -12.96 -15.59 4.40
N PHE A 95 -12.09 -15.13 3.49
CA PHE A 95 -11.31 -13.91 3.74
C PHE A 95 -12.25 -12.71 3.87
N ARG A 96 -12.08 -11.93 4.95
CA ARG A 96 -12.87 -10.71 5.21
C ARG A 96 -11.98 -9.50 5.41
N ALA A 97 -12.26 -8.45 4.66
CA ALA A 97 -11.63 -7.14 4.84
C ALA A 97 -12.66 -6.02 4.73
N ALA A 98 -12.52 -5.01 5.59
CA ALA A 98 -13.20 -3.74 5.50
C ALA A 98 -12.14 -2.65 5.28
N LEU A 99 -12.21 -1.99 4.14
CA LEU A 99 -11.21 -1.04 3.68
C LEU A 99 -11.85 0.32 3.43
N GLY A 100 -11.34 1.37 4.06
CA GLY A 100 -11.85 2.73 3.93
C GLY A 100 -10.98 3.59 3.02
N VAL A 101 -11.53 4.15 1.95
CA VAL A 101 -10.90 5.20 1.13
C VAL A 101 -11.59 6.51 1.47
N LEU A 102 -10.91 7.35 2.23
CA LEU A 102 -11.47 8.63 2.68
C LEU A 102 -11.24 9.74 1.66
N LYS A 103 -10.14 9.65 0.91
CA LYS A 103 -9.78 10.61 -0.14
C LYS A 103 -8.86 9.94 -1.15
N GLY A 104 -8.93 10.40 -2.40
CA GLY A 104 -8.01 10.02 -3.47
C GLY A 104 -8.51 8.84 -4.29
N ALA A 105 -7.78 8.56 -5.37
CA ALA A 105 -8.09 7.46 -6.27
C ALA A 105 -7.50 6.14 -5.75
N PHE A 106 -8.21 5.06 -6.01
CA PHE A 106 -7.75 3.71 -5.72
C PHE A 106 -8.21 2.73 -6.80
N ARG A 107 -7.52 1.59 -6.88
CA ARG A 107 -7.95 0.43 -7.67
C ARG A 107 -7.90 -0.79 -6.79
N PHE A 108 -8.95 -1.60 -6.82
CA PHE A 108 -8.97 -2.92 -6.24
C PHE A 108 -9.01 -3.94 -7.36
N THR A 109 -8.04 -4.86 -7.39
CA THR A 109 -7.97 -5.90 -8.41
C THR A 109 -7.81 -7.25 -7.73
N THR A 110 -8.69 -8.19 -8.04
CA THR A 110 -8.51 -9.58 -7.64
C THR A 110 -7.63 -10.32 -8.65
N ASP A 111 -6.62 -11.05 -8.16
CA ASP A 111 -5.90 -12.04 -8.99
C ASP A 111 -6.84 -13.16 -9.48
N SER A 112 -6.63 -13.66 -10.70
CA SER A 112 -7.44 -14.72 -11.30
C SER A 112 -7.34 -16.03 -10.51
N VAL A 113 -6.19 -16.31 -9.91
CA VAL A 113 -5.96 -17.47 -9.02
C VAL A 113 -6.77 -17.37 -7.72
N ALA A 114 -7.07 -16.15 -7.26
CA ALA A 114 -7.86 -15.90 -6.06
C ALA A 114 -9.38 -15.91 -6.33
N LYS A 115 -9.83 -15.99 -7.59
CA LYS A 115 -11.27 -16.01 -7.95
C LYS A 115 -12.01 -17.24 -7.40
N ASP A 116 -11.32 -18.37 -7.21
CA ASP A 116 -11.88 -19.61 -6.66
C ASP A 116 -11.98 -19.64 -5.12
N ASN A 117 -11.32 -18.71 -4.42
CA ASN A 117 -11.41 -18.62 -2.97
C ASN A 117 -12.68 -17.89 -2.53
N ARG A 118 -13.36 -18.43 -1.51
CA ARG A 118 -14.47 -17.74 -0.85
C ARG A 118 -13.90 -16.52 -0.11
N ARG A 119 -14.34 -15.31 -0.49
CA ARG A 119 -13.99 -14.06 0.17
C ARG A 119 -15.15 -13.07 0.13
N GLU A 120 -15.09 -12.10 1.02
CA GLU A 120 -16.06 -11.03 1.20
C GLU A 120 -15.24 -9.77 1.57
N VAL A 121 -15.15 -8.83 0.64
CA VAL A 121 -14.40 -7.58 0.85
C VAL A 121 -15.35 -6.42 0.71
N ASP A 122 -15.40 -5.58 1.74
CA ASP A 122 -16.16 -4.34 1.75
C ASP A 122 -15.21 -3.16 1.59
N ILE A 123 -15.48 -2.30 0.62
CA ILE A 123 -14.74 -1.05 0.44
C ILE A 123 -15.66 0.14 0.69
N HIS A 124 -15.35 0.92 1.70
CA HIS A 124 -16.02 2.19 2.02
C HIS A 124 -15.28 3.35 1.36
N VAL A 125 -15.81 3.89 0.28
CA VAL A 125 -15.31 5.08 -0.42
C VAL A 125 -16.07 6.29 0.10
N ALA A 126 -15.57 6.94 1.15
CA ALA A 126 -16.18 8.08 1.86
C ALA A 126 -17.68 7.92 2.20
N THR A 127 -18.58 8.04 1.22
CA THR A 127 -20.05 7.85 1.38
C THR A 127 -20.62 6.65 0.62
N VAL A 128 -19.80 5.88 -0.09
CA VAL A 128 -20.22 4.74 -0.92
C VAL A 128 -19.59 3.45 -0.43
N THR A 129 -20.40 2.43 -0.13
CA THR A 129 -19.88 1.09 0.19
C THR A 129 -19.97 0.18 -1.03
N ALA A 130 -18.93 -0.59 -1.30
CA ALA A 130 -18.88 -1.60 -2.35
C ALA A 130 -18.58 -2.99 -1.78
N GLY A 131 -19.53 -3.92 -1.90
CA GLY A 131 -19.33 -5.34 -1.60
C GLY A 131 -18.71 -6.06 -2.80
N ILE A 132 -17.55 -6.71 -2.61
CA ILE A 132 -16.69 -7.18 -3.70
C ILE A 132 -16.54 -8.71 -3.71
N ARG A 133 -16.82 -9.31 -4.86
CA ARG A 133 -16.53 -10.72 -5.15
C ARG A 133 -16.15 -10.91 -6.62
N GLY A 134 -14.91 -11.36 -6.85
CA GLY A 134 -14.42 -11.64 -8.20
C GLY A 134 -14.13 -10.41 -9.04
N THR A 135 -13.88 -9.26 -8.41
CA THR A 135 -14.00 -7.94 -9.08
C THR A 135 -12.66 -7.27 -9.34
N ASP A 136 -12.62 -6.48 -10.40
CA ASP A 136 -11.67 -5.41 -10.65
C ASP A 136 -12.45 -4.08 -10.75
N LEU A 137 -12.10 -3.12 -9.90
CA LEU A 137 -12.76 -1.82 -9.87
C LEU A 137 -11.76 -0.70 -9.61
N TRP A 138 -12.10 0.48 -10.11
CA TRP A 138 -11.45 1.73 -9.79
C TRP A 138 -12.44 2.60 -9.02
N GLY A 139 -11.96 3.42 -8.09
CA GLY A 139 -12.80 4.40 -7.44
C GLY A 139 -12.02 5.62 -6.98
N LYS A 140 -12.74 6.67 -6.61
CA LYS A 140 -12.16 7.92 -6.13
C LYS A 140 -13.11 8.61 -5.18
N ALA A 141 -12.60 8.93 -4.00
CA ALA A 141 -13.25 9.87 -3.08
C ALA A 141 -12.68 11.27 -3.36
N ALA A 142 -13.51 12.17 -3.88
CA ALA A 142 -13.19 13.58 -4.07
C ALA A 142 -14.01 14.45 -3.12
N ASP A 143 -13.62 15.73 -3.02
CA ASP A 143 -14.25 16.65 -2.08
C ASP A 143 -15.72 16.96 -2.46
N ASP A 144 -16.07 16.84 -3.75
CA ASP A 144 -17.41 17.13 -4.29
C ASP A 144 -18.25 15.87 -4.60
N LYS A 145 -17.62 14.73 -4.86
CA LYS A 145 -18.29 13.48 -5.25
C LYS A 145 -17.43 12.24 -5.02
N ASP A 146 -18.10 11.11 -4.86
CA ASP A 146 -17.47 9.79 -4.97
C ASP A 146 -17.76 9.17 -6.35
N LEU A 147 -16.77 8.45 -6.87
CA LEU A 147 -16.90 7.70 -8.11
C LEU A 147 -16.47 6.26 -7.89
N VAL A 148 -17.21 5.32 -8.47
CA VAL A 148 -16.85 3.90 -8.53
C VAL A 148 -17.06 3.41 -9.97
N CYS A 149 -16.05 2.81 -10.56
CA CYS A 149 -16.09 2.22 -11.90
C CYS A 149 -15.84 0.72 -11.79
N LEU A 150 -16.81 -0.08 -12.22
CA LEU A 150 -16.70 -1.53 -12.34
C LEU A 150 -15.99 -1.88 -13.64
N LEU A 151 -14.89 -2.62 -13.56
CA LEU A 151 -14.09 -3.02 -14.73
C LEU A 151 -14.29 -4.48 -15.07
N GLU A 152 -14.39 -5.33 -14.07
CA GLU A 152 -14.74 -6.75 -14.21
C GLU A 152 -15.47 -7.21 -12.94
N GLY A 153 -16.39 -8.17 -13.07
CA GLY A 153 -17.06 -8.81 -11.93
C GLY A 153 -18.39 -8.16 -11.60
N LYS A 154 -18.74 -8.16 -10.31
CA LYS A 154 -20.00 -7.60 -9.80
C LYS A 154 -19.76 -6.91 -8.48
N ILE A 155 -20.47 -5.81 -8.25
CA ILE A 155 -20.50 -5.10 -6.97
C ILE A 155 -21.92 -4.66 -6.65
N ALA A 156 -22.18 -4.41 -5.38
CA ALA A 156 -23.33 -3.64 -4.94
C ALA A 156 -22.82 -2.32 -4.38
N VAL A 157 -23.37 -1.19 -4.82
CA VAL A 157 -23.03 0.14 -4.33
C VAL A 157 -24.22 0.76 -3.63
N HIS A 158 -23.99 1.45 -2.51
CA HIS A 158 -25.02 2.28 -1.90
C HIS A 158 -24.39 3.59 -1.42
N ALA A 159 -25.09 4.70 -1.62
CA ALA A 159 -24.77 5.96 -0.98
C ALA A 159 -25.58 6.11 0.33
N GLU A 160 -25.10 6.94 1.25
CA GLU A 160 -25.80 7.21 2.50
C GLU A 160 -27.26 7.65 2.27
N GLY A 161 -28.20 6.95 2.91
CA GLY A 161 -29.64 7.22 2.79
C GLY A 161 -30.28 6.83 1.45
N GLN A 162 -29.54 6.15 0.57
CA GLN A 162 -30.01 5.71 -0.75
C GLN A 162 -30.12 4.18 -0.80
N PRO A 163 -31.03 3.62 -1.61
CA PRO A 163 -31.12 2.18 -1.80
C PRO A 163 -29.85 1.63 -2.44
N GLU A 164 -29.57 0.36 -2.17
CA GLU A 164 -28.50 -0.38 -2.82
C GLU A 164 -28.77 -0.52 -4.33
N GLN A 165 -27.74 -0.28 -5.13
CA GLN A 165 -27.73 -0.45 -6.56
C GLN A 165 -26.71 -1.51 -6.96
N GLN A 166 -27.18 -2.54 -7.66
CA GLN A 166 -26.30 -3.56 -8.20
C GLN A 166 -25.62 -3.07 -9.48
N MET A 167 -24.31 -3.30 -9.59
CA MET A 167 -23.53 -3.12 -10.81
C MET A 167 -22.94 -4.47 -11.21
N ASP A 168 -23.40 -5.03 -12.32
CA ASP A 168 -22.94 -6.32 -12.85
C ASP A 168 -22.53 -6.26 -14.33
N GLN A 169 -22.56 -5.06 -14.90
CA GLN A 169 -22.05 -4.76 -16.24
C GLN A 169 -20.67 -4.12 -16.13
N ALA A 170 -19.67 -4.79 -16.69
CA ALA A 170 -18.32 -4.26 -16.81
C ALA A 170 -18.31 -2.93 -17.60
N LEU A 171 -17.31 -2.10 -17.33
CA LEU A 171 -17.13 -0.79 -17.96
C LEU A 171 -18.29 0.16 -17.70
N THR A 172 -18.83 0.12 -16.49
CA THR A 172 -19.83 1.07 -16.03
C THR A 172 -19.34 1.78 -14.77
N PHE A 173 -19.80 3.02 -14.58
CA PHE A 173 -19.45 3.82 -13.41
C PHE A 173 -20.68 4.40 -12.74
N TYR A 174 -20.56 4.56 -11.43
CA TYR A 174 -21.50 5.15 -10.51
C TYR A 174 -20.89 6.42 -9.92
N VAL A 175 -21.71 7.46 -9.76
CA VAL A 175 -21.30 8.75 -9.20
C VAL A 175 -22.26 9.14 -8.09
N ALA A 176 -21.73 9.43 -6.91
CA ALA A 176 -22.46 9.94 -5.77
C ALA A 176 -21.95 11.34 -5.39
N PRO A 177 -22.59 12.42 -5.87
CA PRO A 177 -22.26 13.78 -5.41
C PRO A 177 -22.58 13.95 -3.92
N LYS A 178 -21.77 14.72 -3.20
CA LYS A 178 -21.96 14.92 -1.76
C LYS A 178 -23.25 15.71 -1.49
N GLY A 179 -24.09 15.19 -0.60
CA GLY A 179 -25.35 15.81 -0.22
C GLY A 179 -26.46 15.77 -1.28
N GLN A 180 -26.29 15.00 -2.37
CA GLN A 180 -27.29 14.85 -3.43
C GLN A 180 -27.56 13.37 -3.72
N ALA A 181 -28.64 13.11 -4.45
CA ALA A 181 -28.92 11.77 -4.94
C ALA A 181 -27.84 11.32 -5.96
N PRO A 182 -27.45 10.04 -5.94
CA PRO A 182 -26.54 9.47 -6.93
C PRO A 182 -27.07 9.60 -8.35
N LEU A 183 -26.14 9.70 -9.31
CA LEU A 183 -26.48 9.67 -10.73
C LEU A 183 -26.72 8.22 -11.19
N PRO A 184 -27.54 8.02 -12.23
CA PRO A 184 -27.68 6.72 -12.85
C PRO A 184 -26.32 6.14 -13.29
N VAL A 185 -26.16 4.83 -13.16
CA VAL A 185 -24.99 4.11 -13.66
C VAL A 185 -24.89 4.30 -15.17
N ALA A 186 -23.70 4.64 -15.65
CA ALA A 186 -23.43 4.95 -17.05
C ALA A 186 -22.20 4.19 -17.56
N PRO A 187 -22.12 3.89 -18.88
CA PRO A 187 -20.93 3.28 -19.46
C PRO A 187 -19.73 4.24 -19.42
N VAL A 188 -18.53 3.70 -19.22
CA VAL A 188 -17.27 4.45 -19.31
C VAL A 188 -16.68 4.32 -20.71
N ASP A 189 -16.21 5.42 -21.28
CA ASP A 189 -15.40 5.37 -22.50
C ASP A 189 -13.95 4.95 -22.19
N MET A 190 -13.25 4.50 -23.24
CA MET A 190 -11.89 3.96 -23.09
C MET A 190 -10.84 5.00 -22.74
N ASP A 191 -11.03 6.27 -23.10
CA ASP A 191 -10.02 7.30 -22.84
C ASP A 191 -10.10 7.78 -21.38
N LYS A 192 -11.31 7.92 -20.85
CA LYS A 192 -11.56 8.14 -19.43
C LYS A 192 -11.05 6.98 -18.58
N LEU A 193 -11.23 5.74 -19.04
CA LEU A 193 -10.68 4.57 -18.35
C LEU A 193 -9.15 4.59 -18.30
N LYS A 194 -8.48 4.90 -19.42
CA LYS A 194 -7.02 5.05 -19.45
C LYS A 194 -6.56 6.16 -18.50
N GLN A 195 -7.27 7.30 -18.48
CA GLN A 195 -6.98 8.39 -17.57
C GLN A 195 -7.05 7.92 -16.11
N TRP A 196 -8.12 7.24 -15.71
CA TRP A 196 -8.28 6.71 -14.36
C TRP A 196 -7.22 5.68 -13.96
N ALA A 197 -6.79 4.84 -14.90
CA ALA A 197 -5.68 3.91 -14.65
C ALA A 197 -4.40 4.67 -14.24
N THR A 198 -4.06 5.77 -14.93
CA THR A 198 -2.87 6.58 -14.61
C THR A 198 -2.89 7.20 -13.21
N GLU A 199 -4.07 7.41 -12.61
CA GLU A 199 -4.19 7.95 -11.26
C GLU A 199 -3.68 6.99 -10.19
N THR A 200 -3.67 5.68 -10.47
CA THR A 200 -3.32 4.64 -9.50
C THR A 200 -2.14 3.78 -9.91
N ASP A 201 -1.78 3.75 -11.19
CA ASP A 201 -0.64 2.97 -11.67
C ASP A 201 0.71 3.59 -11.27
N LEU A 202 1.69 2.72 -11.01
CA LEU A 202 3.09 3.09 -10.83
C LEU A 202 3.60 3.81 -12.07
N VAL A 203 4.28 4.93 -11.86
CA VAL A 203 4.86 5.72 -12.94
C VAL A 203 6.31 5.28 -13.15
N ALA A 204 6.67 4.89 -14.36
CA ALA A 204 8.05 4.50 -14.66
C ALA A 204 9.02 5.63 -14.33
N LEU A 205 10.19 5.28 -13.78
CA LEU A 205 11.25 6.21 -13.38
C LEU A 205 10.80 7.24 -12.33
N ALA A 206 9.77 6.93 -11.55
CA ALA A 206 9.25 7.83 -10.52
C ALA A 206 9.62 7.40 -9.09
N GLY A 207 10.51 6.42 -8.94
CA GLY A 207 11.05 5.99 -7.66
C GLY A 207 10.38 4.75 -7.09
N GLU A 208 10.06 3.76 -7.93
CA GLU A 208 9.49 2.50 -7.48
C GLU A 208 10.43 1.81 -6.47
N SER A 209 9.93 1.66 -5.25
CA SER A 209 10.60 1.00 -4.14
C SER A 209 9.84 -0.26 -3.71
N ARG A 210 10.57 -1.37 -3.55
CA ARG A 210 10.07 -2.68 -3.12
C ARG A 210 10.97 -3.26 -2.04
N ARG A 211 10.46 -4.21 -1.25
CA ARG A 211 11.25 -4.93 -0.23
C ARG A 211 12.52 -5.57 -0.82
N SER A 212 12.42 -6.10 -2.04
CA SER A 212 13.50 -6.74 -2.77
C SER A 212 14.41 -5.79 -3.54
N GLY A 213 14.15 -4.48 -3.51
CA GLY A 213 14.90 -3.50 -4.30
C GLY A 213 16.36 -3.40 -3.84
N GLY A 214 17.27 -3.63 -4.79
CA GLY A 214 18.72 -3.68 -4.55
C GLY A 214 19.43 -2.33 -4.68
N TRP A 215 18.71 -1.23 -4.87
CA TRP A 215 19.30 0.10 -5.06
C TRP A 215 18.92 1.07 -3.94
N GLN A 216 19.82 2.03 -3.70
CA GLN A 216 19.62 3.08 -2.72
C GLN A 216 20.06 4.43 -3.29
N LEU A 217 19.49 5.49 -2.74
CA LEU A 217 19.81 6.87 -3.06
C LEU A 217 20.54 7.49 -1.86
N ARG A 218 21.77 7.94 -2.08
CA ARG A 218 22.55 8.71 -1.10
C ARG A 218 22.23 10.19 -1.23
N LEU A 219 21.67 10.74 -0.15
CA LEU A 219 21.13 12.10 -0.07
C LEU A 219 22.09 13.10 0.57
N ALA A 220 22.95 12.63 1.47
CA ALA A 220 23.96 13.47 2.09
C ALA A 220 25.13 12.63 2.63
N GLN A 221 26.25 13.32 2.83
CA GLN A 221 27.39 12.87 3.59
C GLN A 221 27.77 13.98 4.57
N GLN A 222 27.64 13.72 5.86
CA GLN A 222 27.85 14.71 6.92
C GLN A 222 29.01 14.30 7.83
N SER A 223 29.85 15.25 8.22
CA SER A 223 30.90 15.03 9.22
C SER A 223 30.34 15.02 10.64
N ARG A 224 29.26 15.78 10.90
CA ARG A 224 28.60 15.86 12.21
C ARG A 224 27.34 15.00 12.25
N GLN A 225 27.14 14.31 13.38
CA GLN A 225 25.96 13.47 13.60
C GLN A 225 24.67 14.28 13.64
N ALA A 226 24.70 15.48 14.26
CA ALA A 226 23.54 16.34 14.40
C ALA A 226 22.96 16.75 13.04
N ASP A 227 23.80 17.08 12.05
CA ASP A 227 23.35 17.45 10.70
C ASP A 227 22.71 16.27 9.97
N ALA A 228 23.24 15.06 10.16
CA ALA A 228 22.66 13.85 9.60
C ALA A 228 21.30 13.52 10.23
N LEU A 229 21.16 13.70 11.54
CA LEU A 229 19.90 13.52 12.27
C LEU A 229 18.85 14.54 11.83
N ALA A 230 19.20 15.81 11.71
CA ALA A 230 18.28 16.85 11.25
C ALA A 230 17.70 16.54 9.86
N LEU A 231 18.55 16.14 8.90
CA LEU A 231 18.09 15.75 7.56
C LEU A 231 17.26 14.45 7.60
N TYR A 232 17.66 13.48 8.41
CA TYR A 232 16.90 12.24 8.62
C TYR A 232 15.48 12.52 9.12
N ASP A 233 15.34 13.37 10.14
CA ASP A 233 14.04 13.72 10.71
C ASP A 233 13.18 14.48 9.70
N GLN A 234 13.77 15.44 8.97
CA GLN A 234 13.08 16.18 7.90
C GLN A 234 12.54 15.24 6.81
N LEU A 235 13.38 14.31 6.31
CA LEU A 235 12.98 13.35 5.28
C LEU A 235 11.87 12.42 5.75
N ARG A 236 11.95 11.93 7.00
CA ARG A 236 10.94 11.05 7.56
C ARG A 236 9.62 11.76 7.84
N ALA A 237 9.68 13.01 8.31
CA ALA A 237 8.50 13.86 8.40
C ALA A 237 7.85 14.06 7.02
N ALA A 238 8.67 14.24 5.98
CA ALA A 238 8.24 14.35 4.58
C ALA A 238 7.82 13.01 3.93
N GLY A 239 7.79 11.89 4.66
CA GLY A 239 7.27 10.62 4.14
C GLY A 239 8.27 9.79 3.34
N TYR A 240 9.58 10.07 3.49
CA TYR A 240 10.65 9.28 2.91
C TYR A 240 11.34 8.45 4.00
N PRO A 241 11.58 7.14 3.77
CA PRO A 241 12.12 6.25 4.80
C PRO A 241 13.63 6.36 4.90
N ALA A 242 14.11 7.55 5.30
CA ALA A 242 15.52 7.81 5.46
C ALA A 242 16.16 6.87 6.50
N ARG A 243 17.43 6.55 6.27
CA ARG A 243 18.34 5.81 7.14
C ARG A 243 19.66 6.57 7.26
N ILE A 244 20.31 6.47 8.41
CA ILE A 244 21.67 6.97 8.62
C ILE A 244 22.62 5.79 8.69
N ARG A 245 23.73 5.85 7.93
CA ARG A 245 24.84 4.90 8.04
C ARG A 245 26.10 5.63 8.49
N THR A 246 26.70 5.15 9.58
CA THR A 246 28.02 5.59 10.00
C THR A 246 29.10 4.88 9.17
N VAL A 247 30.08 5.63 8.67
CA VAL A 247 31.20 5.11 7.90
C VAL A 247 32.51 5.62 8.50
N GLY A 248 33.52 4.75 8.54
CA GLY A 248 34.83 5.06 9.14
C GLY A 248 34.80 5.10 10.66
N SER A 249 35.91 5.53 11.25
CA SER A 249 36.10 5.68 12.70
C SER A 249 37.07 6.82 13.00
N GLY A 250 37.05 7.29 14.26
CA GLY A 250 37.92 8.39 14.71
C GLY A 250 37.76 9.66 13.86
N LYS A 251 38.89 10.20 13.38
CA LYS A 251 38.93 11.41 12.54
C LYS A 251 38.32 11.24 11.14
N ASN A 252 38.18 9.99 10.67
CA ASN A 252 37.61 9.66 9.35
C ASN A 252 36.13 9.27 9.44
N LYS A 253 35.48 9.45 10.61
CA LYS A 253 34.08 9.13 10.82
C LYS A 253 33.18 10.15 10.10
N TYR A 254 32.21 9.65 9.35
CA TYR A 254 31.15 10.46 8.75
C TYR A 254 29.84 9.68 8.65
N TYR A 255 28.75 10.37 8.35
CA TYR A 255 27.38 9.85 8.33
C TYR A 255 26.77 10.02 6.95
N ARG A 256 26.28 8.93 6.35
CA ARG A 256 25.51 8.98 5.10
C ARG A 256 24.03 8.94 5.41
N VAL A 257 23.25 9.84 4.79
CA VAL A 257 21.78 9.79 4.82
C VAL A 257 21.31 9.15 3.52
N LEU A 258 20.51 8.09 3.62
CA LEU A 258 20.17 7.20 2.51
C LEU A 258 18.65 6.92 2.48
N VAL A 259 18.09 6.70 1.29
CA VAL A 259 16.78 6.05 1.11
C VAL A 259 17.00 4.78 0.29
N THR A 260 16.44 3.65 0.71
CA THR A 260 16.74 2.32 0.17
C THR A 260 15.53 1.65 -0.47
N GLY A 261 15.75 0.54 -1.16
CA GLY A 261 14.68 -0.34 -1.65
C GLY A 261 14.24 -0.05 -3.09
N TYR A 262 14.97 0.79 -3.83
CA TYR A 262 14.63 1.05 -5.23
C TYR A 262 14.92 -0.17 -6.10
N VAL A 263 14.04 -0.44 -7.07
CA VAL A 263 14.14 -1.65 -7.90
C VAL A 263 15.25 -1.58 -8.95
N SER A 264 15.68 -0.37 -9.33
CA SER A 264 16.77 -0.14 -10.28
C SER A 264 17.53 1.15 -9.98
N GLN A 265 18.69 1.33 -10.62
CA GLN A 265 19.40 2.60 -10.59
C GLN A 265 18.57 3.75 -11.16
N ALA A 266 17.83 3.49 -12.24
CA ALA A 266 17.04 4.49 -12.93
C ALA A 266 15.88 4.97 -12.04
N GLU A 267 15.22 4.05 -11.32
CA GLU A 267 14.20 4.39 -10.32
C GLU A 267 14.78 5.19 -9.16
N ALA A 268 15.94 4.80 -8.63
CA ALA A 268 16.61 5.55 -7.57
C ALA A 268 16.96 6.99 -8.01
N ARG A 269 17.40 7.19 -9.26
CA ARG A 269 17.66 8.52 -9.83
C ARG A 269 16.38 9.33 -9.98
N GLY A 270 15.32 8.73 -10.52
CA GLY A 270 14.01 9.37 -10.65
C GLY A 270 13.43 9.81 -9.31
N ALA A 271 13.57 8.98 -8.27
CA ALA A 271 13.21 9.35 -6.91
C ALA A 271 13.99 10.58 -6.41
N GLY A 272 15.29 10.66 -6.71
CA GLY A 272 16.14 11.80 -6.34
C GLY A 272 15.68 13.10 -6.99
N GLN A 273 15.39 13.07 -8.29
CA GLN A 273 14.88 14.24 -9.01
C GLN A 273 13.57 14.76 -8.40
N ARG A 274 12.64 13.85 -8.08
CA ARG A 274 11.38 14.22 -7.43
C ARG A 274 11.57 14.77 -6.02
N LEU A 275 12.49 14.20 -5.25
CA LEU A 275 12.77 14.63 -3.89
C LEU A 275 13.33 16.06 -3.83
N GLN A 276 14.06 16.53 -4.85
CA GLN A 276 14.58 17.91 -4.90
C GLN A 276 13.49 18.97 -4.74
N ALA A 277 12.28 18.69 -5.24
CA ALA A 277 11.15 19.59 -5.17
C ALA A 277 10.57 19.72 -3.74
N VAL A 278 10.93 18.80 -2.83
CA VAL A 278 10.32 18.67 -1.50
C VAL A 278 11.33 18.93 -0.39
N VAL A 279 12.56 18.44 -0.54
CA VAL A 279 13.62 18.56 0.47
C VAL A 279 14.94 18.89 -0.23
N ASN A 280 15.62 19.94 0.24
CA ASN A 280 16.95 20.28 -0.26
C ASN A 280 17.97 19.23 0.23
N THR A 281 18.45 18.38 -0.67
CA THR A 281 19.42 17.32 -0.36
C THR A 281 20.76 17.63 -1.05
N PRO A 282 21.88 17.69 -0.32
CA PRO A 282 23.17 18.11 -0.87
C PRO A 282 23.83 17.08 -1.81
N LEU A 283 23.37 15.83 -1.83
CA LEU A 283 23.82 14.77 -2.75
C LEU A 283 22.61 14.01 -3.31
N GLN A 284 22.77 13.38 -4.47
CA GLN A 284 21.75 12.50 -5.08
C GLN A 284 22.39 11.40 -5.91
N GLN A 285 23.09 10.48 -5.24
CA GLN A 285 23.85 9.44 -5.92
C GLN A 285 23.15 8.09 -5.74
N ALA A 286 22.68 7.52 -6.86
CA ALA A 286 22.12 6.19 -6.90
C ALA A 286 23.24 5.14 -6.92
N GLU A 287 23.29 4.30 -5.90
CA GLU A 287 24.30 3.26 -5.72
C GLU A 287 23.65 1.91 -5.34
N PRO A 288 24.30 0.76 -5.61
CA PRO A 288 23.83 -0.52 -5.12
C PRO A 288 23.72 -0.53 -3.60
N ALA A 289 22.65 -1.10 -3.07
CA ALA A 289 22.51 -1.32 -1.63
C ALA A 289 23.56 -2.34 -1.19
N VAL A 290 24.36 -1.97 -0.19
CA VAL A 290 25.31 -2.91 0.42
C VAL A 290 24.49 -3.91 1.24
N ARG A 291 24.50 -5.20 0.85
CA ARG A 291 23.87 -6.25 1.65
C ARG A 291 24.57 -6.31 3.01
N GLU A 292 23.80 -6.11 4.08
CA GLU A 292 24.28 -6.41 5.43
C GLU A 292 24.57 -7.92 5.47
N ARG A 293 25.82 -8.30 5.76
CA ARG A 293 26.11 -9.68 6.14
C ARG A 293 25.48 -9.83 7.53
N SER A 294 24.38 -10.59 7.59
CA SER A 294 23.76 -11.06 8.83
C SER A 294 24.75 -11.80 9.69
#